data_AF-A0AAV9MIW6-F1
#
_entry.id   AF-A0AAV9MIW6-F1
#
_cell.length_a   1.000
_cell.length_b   1.000
_cell.length_c   1.000
_cell.angle_alpha   90.00
_cell.angle_beta   90.00
_cell.angle_gamma   90.00
#
_symmetry.space_group_name_H-M   'P 1'
#
loop_
_entity.id
_entity.type
_entity.pdbx_description
1 polymer ?
#
loop_
_entity_poly.entity_id
_entity_poly.type
_entity_poly.pdbx_seq_one_letter_code
_entity_poly.pdbx_strand_id
1 'polypeptide(L)'
;MLLLTNELNKALQKKDQDIVNAMRLFILSNKRLQTMRESGLESLMDEVSSFCGKHHILVPEMTEDYPRSKRKKAEISYLHHFRVELFYAVIDLQLQELNNHFNVVTSDLLVGMASLNLVDSFANFSKSGIMKLAEYYKSEFGDNEH
;
A
#
# COMPACT_ATOMS: atom_id res chain seq x y z
N MET A 1 -4.11 -7.48 6.49
CA MET A 1 -3.87 -6.03 6.28
C MET A 1 -3.50 -5.31 7.57
N LEU A 2 -4.35 -5.32 8.60
CA LEU A 2 -4.09 -4.67 9.90
C LEU A 2 -2.76 -5.05 10.57
N LEU A 3 -2.30 -6.30 10.42
CA LEU A 3 -1.02 -6.76 10.98
C LEU A 3 0.18 -6.00 10.36
N LEU A 4 0.23 -5.89 9.03
CA LEU A 4 1.29 -5.18 8.30
C LEU A 4 1.28 -3.67 8.61
N THR A 5 0.10 -3.06 8.68
CA THR A 5 -0.04 -1.64 9.03
C THR A 5 0.44 -1.37 10.46
N ASN A 6 0.17 -2.28 11.40
CA ASN A 6 0.62 -2.17 12.79
C ASN A 6 2.14 -2.37 12.93
N GLU A 7 2.70 -3.35 12.21
CA GLU A 7 4.16 -3.56 12.17
C GLU A 7 4.89 -2.35 11.58
N LEU A 8 4.36 -1.76 10.50
CA LEU A 8 4.90 -0.55 9.90
C LEU A 8 4.87 0.61 10.89
N ASN A 9 3.74 0.83 11.57
CA ASN A 9 3.60 1.90 12.56
C ASN A 9 4.60 1.74 13.72
N LYS A 10 4.80 0.50 14.21
CA LYS A 10 5.79 0.21 15.27
C LYS A 10 7.23 0.44 14.82
N ALA A 11 7.57 0.08 13.58
CA ALA A 11 8.91 0.31 13.03
C ALA A 11 9.20 1.81 12.89
N LEU A 12 8.21 2.60 12.45
CA LEU A 12 8.34 4.06 12.30
C LEU A 12 8.52 4.80 13.62
N GLN A 13 8.00 4.27 14.73
CA GLN A 13 8.18 4.87 16.05
C GLN A 13 9.62 4.69 16.60
N LYS A 14 10.41 3.77 16.04
CA LYS A 14 11.78 3.46 16.48
C LYS A 14 12.87 4.21 15.66
N LYS A 15 12.67 5.51 15.42
CA LYS A 15 13.65 6.46 14.86
C LYS A 15 14.66 5.83 13.86
N ASP A 16 15.96 5.94 14.11
CA ASP A 16 17.01 5.68 13.11
C ASP A 16 17.31 4.19 12.89
N GLN A 17 17.07 3.33 13.88
CA GLN A 17 17.53 1.94 13.85
C GLN A 17 16.65 1.01 12.98
N ASP A 18 15.37 1.37 12.81
CA ASP A 18 14.38 0.53 12.10
C ASP A 18 13.89 1.16 10.80
N ILE A 19 14.54 2.23 10.32
CA ILE A 19 14.14 2.93 9.09
C ILE A 19 14.16 2.01 7.87
N VAL A 20 15.14 1.10 7.79
CA VAL A 20 15.25 0.07 6.74
C VAL A 20 14.10 -0.92 6.81
N ASN A 21 13.74 -1.36 8.02
CA ASN A 21 12.63 -2.27 8.25
C ASN A 21 11.29 -1.62 7.92
N ALA A 22 11.09 -0.36 8.33
CA ALA A 22 9.91 0.42 7.99
C ALA A 22 9.77 0.61 6.47
N MET A 23 10.86 0.91 5.75
CA MET A 23 10.82 1.04 4.29
C MET A 23 10.53 -0.27 3.58
N ARG A 24 11.12 -1.37 4.03
CA ARG A 24 10.79 -2.69 3.50
C ARG A 24 9.32 -3.00 3.70
N LEU A 25 8.77 -2.71 4.87
CA LEU A 25 7.34 -2.89 5.17
C LEU A 25 6.45 -1.97 4.32
N PHE A 26 6.85 -0.73 4.08
CA PHE A 26 6.15 0.20 3.18
C PHE A 26 6.08 -0.36 1.75
N ILE A 27 7.21 -0.76 1.17
CA ILE A 27 7.28 -1.32 -0.19
C ILE A 27 6.42 -2.59 -0.30
N LEU A 28 6.55 -3.50 0.66
CA LEU A 28 5.79 -4.75 0.69
C LEU A 28 4.29 -4.49 0.83
N SER A 29 3.89 -3.54 1.68
CA SER A 29 2.49 -3.18 1.89
C SER A 29 1.87 -2.57 0.64
N ASN A 30 2.57 -1.62 -0.01
CA ASN A 30 2.13 -1.03 -1.27
C ASN A 30 1.96 -2.08 -2.36
N LYS A 31 2.96 -2.96 -2.54
CA LYS A 31 2.89 -4.04 -3.52
C LYS A 31 1.71 -4.97 -3.24
N ARG A 32 1.50 -5.35 -1.97
CA ARG A 32 0.41 -6.25 -1.58
C ARG A 32 -0.96 -5.63 -1.80
N LEU A 33 -1.13 -4.34 -1.51
CA LEU A 33 -2.35 -3.59 -1.77
C LEU A 33 -2.65 -3.52 -3.27
N GLN A 34 -1.65 -3.23 -4.10
CA GLN A 34 -1.80 -3.21 -5.56
C GLN A 34 -2.19 -4.60 -6.10
N THR A 35 -1.49 -5.65 -5.69
CA THR A 35 -1.84 -7.03 -6.10
C THR A 35 -3.27 -7.40 -5.68
N MET A 36 -3.65 -7.03 -4.45
CA MET A 36 -5.00 -7.27 -3.93
C MET A 36 -6.06 -6.53 -4.76
N ARG A 37 -5.78 -5.30 -5.19
CA ARG A 37 -6.66 -4.52 -6.06
C ARG A 37 -6.83 -5.14 -7.44
N GLU A 38 -5.73 -5.61 -8.04
CA GLU A 38 -5.70 -6.09 -9.42
C GLU A 38 -6.30 -7.49 -9.57
N SER A 39 -6.04 -8.38 -8.60
CA SER A 39 -6.36 -9.81 -8.72
C SER A 39 -6.88 -10.46 -7.44
N GLY A 40 -6.94 -9.74 -6.32
CA GLY A 40 -7.32 -10.30 -5.02
C GLY A 40 -8.84 -10.39 -4.78
N LEU A 41 -9.66 -9.83 -5.67
CA LEU A 41 -11.11 -9.81 -5.46
C LEU A 41 -11.73 -11.21 -5.56
N GLU A 42 -11.41 -11.97 -6.60
CA GLU A 42 -12.00 -13.30 -6.84
C GLU A 42 -11.65 -14.26 -5.71
N SER A 43 -10.37 -14.31 -5.32
CA SER A 43 -9.91 -15.16 -4.22
C SER A 43 -10.56 -14.78 -2.88
N LEU A 44 -10.75 -13.48 -2.62
CA LEU A 44 -11.48 -13.03 -1.44
C LEU A 44 -12.96 -13.46 -1.48
N MET A 45 -13.60 -13.34 -2.64
CA MET A 45 -15.00 -13.74 -2.80
C MET A 45 -15.19 -15.24 -2.60
N ASP A 46 -14.25 -16.07 -3.07
CA ASP A 46 -14.25 -17.51 -2.84
C ASP A 46 -14.08 -17.85 -1.36
N GLU A 47 -13.15 -17.18 -0.67
CA GLU A 47 -12.92 -17.38 0.78
C GLU A 47 -14.15 -16.98 1.60
N VAL A 48 -14.74 -15.82 1.29
CA VAL A 48 -15.97 -15.33 1.95
C VAL A 48 -17.15 -16.26 1.66
N SER A 49 -17.31 -16.73 0.42
CA SER A 49 -18.40 -17.65 0.06
C SER A 49 -18.25 -18.99 0.77
N SER A 50 -17.02 -19.52 0.87
CA SER A 50 -16.71 -20.73 1.63
C SER A 50 -17.02 -20.57 3.11
N PHE A 51 -16.61 -19.45 3.71
CA PHE A 51 -16.92 -19.12 5.11
C PHE A 51 -18.44 -19.03 5.34
N CYS A 52 -19.15 -18.29 4.48
CA CYS A 52 -20.60 -18.15 4.56
C CYS A 52 -21.31 -19.50 4.45
N GLY A 53 -20.91 -20.35 3.50
CA GLY A 53 -21.44 -21.71 3.35
C GLY A 53 -21.23 -22.56 4.60
N LYS A 54 -20.03 -22.51 5.21
CA LYS A 54 -19.72 -23.22 6.45
C LYS A 54 -20.58 -22.77 7.64
N HIS A 55 -20.94 -21.50 7.68
CA HIS A 55 -21.68 -20.89 8.77
C HIS A 55 -23.18 -20.69 8.47
N HIS A 56 -23.69 -21.25 7.38
CA HIS A 56 -25.08 -21.10 6.93
C HIS A 56 -25.52 -19.62 6.79
N ILE A 57 -24.57 -18.75 6.42
CA ILE A 57 -24.82 -17.35 6.12
C ILE A 57 -25.21 -17.26 4.65
N LEU A 58 -26.37 -16.66 4.36
CA LEU A 58 -26.84 -16.47 3.00
C LEU A 58 -25.97 -15.41 2.29
N VAL A 59 -25.40 -15.79 1.16
CA VAL A 59 -24.73 -14.86 0.24
C VAL A 59 -25.80 -14.26 -0.67
N PRO A 60 -25.92 -12.92 -0.76
CA PRO A 60 -26.85 -12.28 -1.69
C PRO A 60 -26.55 -12.67 -3.13
N GLU A 61 -27.58 -12.71 -3.98
CA GLU A 61 -27.38 -12.86 -5.42
C GLU A 61 -26.62 -11.64 -5.95
N MET A 62 -25.39 -11.87 -6.41
CA MET A 62 -24.44 -10.80 -6.73
C MET A 62 -24.84 -10.02 -7.99
N THR A 63 -25.72 -10.59 -8.80
CA THR A 63 -26.29 -9.95 -10.00
C THR A 63 -27.53 -9.11 -9.70
N GLU A 64 -28.15 -9.26 -8.53
CA GLU A 64 -29.33 -8.47 -8.15
C GLU A 64 -28.98 -6.99 -7.92
N ASP A 65 -30.00 -6.14 -8.06
CA ASP A 65 -29.91 -4.72 -7.82
C ASP A 65 -29.60 -4.42 -6.35
N TYR A 66 -28.55 -3.62 -6.15
CA TYR A 66 -28.18 -3.10 -4.86
C TYR A 66 -29.19 -2.04 -4.39
N PRO A 67 -29.82 -2.20 -3.22
CA PRO A 67 -30.85 -1.30 -2.73
C PRO A 67 -30.24 0.05 -2.30
N ARG A 68 -30.11 0.99 -3.24
CA ARG A 68 -29.75 2.39 -2.97
C ARG A 68 -30.96 3.22 -2.56
N SER A 69 -30.73 4.27 -1.77
CA SER A 69 -31.79 5.20 -1.35
C SER A 69 -32.64 5.67 -2.54
N LYS A 70 -33.96 5.81 -2.35
CA LYS A 70 -34.99 6.09 -3.38
C LYS A 70 -34.74 7.29 -4.31
N ARG A 71 -33.72 8.11 -4.05
CA ARG A 71 -33.37 9.31 -4.85
C ARG A 71 -32.33 9.07 -5.94
N LYS A 72 -31.66 7.91 -5.98
CA LYS A 72 -30.66 7.58 -7.01
C LYS A 72 -30.99 6.23 -7.66
N LYS A 73 -31.69 6.32 -8.79
CA LYS A 73 -32.17 5.19 -9.61
C LYS A 73 -31.06 4.72 -10.57
N ALA A 74 -29.92 4.34 -10.03
CA ALA A 74 -28.89 3.63 -10.80
C ALA A 74 -29.04 2.14 -10.48
N GLU A 75 -29.41 1.34 -11.47
CA GLU A 75 -29.41 -0.13 -11.43
C GLU A 75 -27.95 -0.60 -11.33
N ILE A 76 -27.44 -0.66 -10.10
CA ILE A 76 -26.10 -1.12 -9.78
C ILE A 76 -26.24 -2.46 -9.10
N SER A 77 -25.57 -3.50 -9.59
CA SER A 77 -25.60 -4.79 -8.95
C SER A 77 -24.85 -4.82 -7.62
N TYR A 78 -25.17 -5.78 -6.74
CA TYR A 78 -24.38 -6.05 -5.53
C TYR A 78 -22.90 -6.22 -5.83
N LEU A 79 -22.55 -6.95 -6.90
CA LEU A 79 -21.17 -7.15 -7.32
C LEU A 79 -20.46 -5.82 -7.62
N HIS A 80 -21.11 -4.92 -8.36
CA HIS A 80 -20.52 -3.63 -8.71
C HIS A 80 -20.35 -2.76 -7.47
N HIS A 81 -21.38 -2.68 -6.61
CA HIS A 81 -21.29 -1.93 -5.36
C HIS A 81 -20.13 -2.44 -4.48
N PHE A 82 -20.04 -3.76 -4.29
CA PHE A 82 -18.97 -4.35 -3.50
C PHE A 82 -17.59 -4.11 -4.13
N ARG A 83 -17.42 -4.39 -5.42
CA ARG A 83 -16.13 -4.26 -6.10
C ARG A 83 -15.63 -2.83 -6.13
N VAL A 84 -16.47 -1.90 -6.56
CA VAL A 84 -16.05 -0.53 -6.86
C VAL A 84 -16.15 0.36 -5.62
N GLU A 85 -17.29 0.33 -4.95
CA GLU A 85 -17.58 1.29 -3.88
C GLU A 85 -17.06 0.87 -2.52
N LEU A 86 -16.78 -0.42 -2.31
CA LEU A 86 -16.19 -0.94 -1.08
C LEU A 86 -14.75 -1.39 -1.28
N PHE A 87 -14.53 -2.43 -2.09
CA PHE A 87 -13.23 -3.10 -2.20
C PHE A 87 -12.14 -2.18 -2.78
N TYR A 88 -12.38 -1.61 -3.96
CA TYR A 88 -11.44 -0.64 -4.56
C TYR A 88 -11.32 0.62 -3.72
N ALA A 89 -12.44 1.17 -3.22
CA ALA A 89 -12.41 2.38 -2.41
C ALA A 89 -11.55 2.23 -1.15
N VAL A 90 -11.65 1.12 -0.42
CA VAL A 90 -10.86 0.88 0.79
C VAL A 90 -9.38 0.71 0.47
N ILE A 91 -9.04 -0.04 -0.60
CA ILE A 91 -7.65 -0.24 -1.01
C ILE A 91 -7.03 1.07 -1.49
N ASP A 92 -7.76 1.83 -2.31
CA ASP A 92 -7.30 3.10 -2.86
C ASP A 92 -7.09 4.13 -1.75
N LEU A 93 -7.97 4.16 -0.75
CA LEU A 93 -7.80 4.99 0.44
C LEU A 93 -6.53 4.62 1.21
N GLN A 94 -6.27 3.33 1.42
CA GLN A 94 -5.06 2.87 2.13
C GLN A 94 -3.78 3.15 1.34
N LEU A 95 -3.80 2.98 0.02
CA LEU A 95 -2.69 3.37 -0.86
C LEU A 95 -2.45 4.89 -0.78
N GLN A 96 -3.52 5.69 -0.80
CA GLN A 96 -3.43 7.14 -0.69
C GLN A 96 -2.84 7.58 0.65
N GLU A 97 -3.31 7.01 1.78
CA GLU A 97 -2.77 7.30 3.11
C GLU A 97 -1.27 6.97 3.20
N LEU A 98 -0.87 5.79 2.69
CA LEU A 98 0.53 5.39 2.65
C LEU A 98 1.38 6.35 1.81
N ASN A 99 0.90 6.74 0.63
CA ASN A 99 1.61 7.65 -0.27
C ASN A 99 1.66 9.09 0.25
N ASN A 100 0.67 9.52 1.03
CA ASN A 100 0.68 10.83 1.69
C ASN A 100 1.75 10.89 2.80
N HIS A 101 1.96 9.80 3.52
CA HIS A 101 3.01 9.72 4.54
C HIS A 101 4.41 9.55 3.95
N PHE A 102 4.54 8.84 2.83
CA PHE A 102 5.81 8.61 2.13
C PHE A 102 5.71 9.08 0.69
N ASN A 103 5.83 10.39 0.48
CA ASN A 103 5.87 10.95 -0.87
C ASN A 103 7.11 10.45 -1.63
N VAL A 104 7.15 10.65 -2.95
CA VAL A 104 8.22 10.12 -3.82
C VAL A 104 9.63 10.50 -3.33
N VAL A 105 9.82 11.75 -2.90
CA VAL A 105 11.13 12.25 -2.44
C VAL A 105 11.52 11.61 -1.11
N THR A 106 10.58 11.54 -0.17
CA THR A 106 10.81 10.90 1.14
C THR A 106 11.04 9.40 0.98
N SER A 107 10.28 8.72 0.11
CA SER A 107 10.46 7.30 -0.18
C SER A 107 11.83 7.02 -0.82
N ASP A 108 12.23 7.80 -1.83
CA ASP A 108 13.52 7.61 -2.48
C ASP A 108 14.69 7.92 -1.54
N LEU A 109 14.59 9.00 -0.74
CA LEU A 109 15.57 9.33 0.30
C LEU A 109 15.75 8.20 1.30
N LEU A 110 14.65 7.65 1.80
CA LEU A 110 14.67 6.58 2.78
C LEU A 110 15.19 5.26 2.19
N VAL A 111 14.88 4.95 0.92
CA VAL A 111 15.49 3.82 0.20
C VAL A 111 16.99 4.01 0.05
N GLY A 112 17.45 5.22 -0.30
CA GLY A 112 18.88 5.50 -0.39
C GLY A 112 19.59 5.44 0.96
N MET A 113 18.98 5.93 2.04
CA MET A 113 19.52 5.75 3.40
C MET A 113 19.60 4.27 3.79
N ALA A 114 18.59 3.47 3.45
CA ALA A 114 18.60 2.03 3.68
C ALA A 114 19.69 1.29 2.87
N SER A 115 20.01 1.79 1.67
CA SER A 115 21.09 1.27 0.83
C SER A 115 22.50 1.50 1.42
N LEU A 116 22.61 2.47 2.33
CA LEU A 116 23.84 2.83 3.05
C LEU A 116 23.95 2.15 4.42
N ASN A 117 23.05 1.21 4.74
CA ASN A 117 23.05 0.53 6.03
C ASN A 117 24.29 -0.39 6.18
N LEU A 118 25.17 0.00 7.10
CA LEU A 118 26.40 -0.73 7.46
C LEU A 118 26.13 -2.08 8.13
N VAL A 119 24.99 -2.23 8.80
CA VAL A 119 24.68 -3.43 9.62
C VAL A 119 24.54 -4.68 8.76
N ASP A 120 24.11 -4.55 7.51
CA ASP A 120 23.91 -5.66 6.57
C ASP A 120 24.94 -5.64 5.42
N SER A 121 26.15 -5.14 5.69
CA SER A 121 27.25 -5.04 4.69
C SER A 121 26.82 -4.41 3.36
N PHE A 122 25.94 -3.41 3.41
CA PHE A 122 25.41 -2.74 2.21
C PHE A 122 24.64 -3.67 1.25
N ALA A 123 23.97 -4.73 1.74
CA ALA A 123 23.23 -5.68 0.90
C ALA A 123 22.19 -5.02 -0.04
N ASN A 124 21.65 -3.86 0.33
CA ASN A 124 20.67 -3.11 -0.46
C ASN A 124 21.29 -1.96 -1.27
N PHE A 125 22.62 -1.90 -1.42
CA PHE A 125 23.30 -0.83 -2.12
C PHE A 125 22.90 -0.75 -3.59
N SER A 126 22.54 0.45 -4.02
CA SER A 126 22.20 0.74 -5.42
C SER A 126 22.86 2.04 -5.85
N LYS A 127 23.84 1.93 -6.76
CA LYS A 127 24.52 3.11 -7.33
C LYS A 127 23.53 4.05 -8.02
N SER A 128 22.58 3.51 -8.78
CA SER A 128 21.55 4.31 -9.46
C SER A 128 20.60 4.99 -8.46
N GLY A 129 20.28 4.33 -7.35
CA GLY A 129 19.50 4.91 -6.26
C GLY A 129 20.19 6.11 -5.62
N ILE A 130 21.49 5.99 -5.31
CA ILE A 130 22.28 7.09 -4.74
C ILE A 130 22.43 8.25 -5.73
N MET A 131 22.67 7.96 -7.01
CA MET A 131 22.74 9.02 -8.04
C MET A 131 21.42 9.78 -8.16
N LYS A 132 20.28 9.09 -8.06
CA LYS A 132 18.95 9.71 -8.06
C LYS A 132 18.73 10.63 -6.85
N LEU A 133 19.31 10.29 -5.69
CA LEU A 133 19.29 11.19 -4.53
C LEU A 133 20.06 12.49 -4.77
N ALA A 134 21.24 12.39 -5.39
CA ALA A 134 22.03 13.58 -5.73
C ALA A 134 21.26 14.51 -6.69
N GLU A 135 20.37 13.97 -7.53
CA GLU A 135 19.49 14.78 -8.39
C GLU A 135 18.43 15.57 -7.61
N TYR A 136 17.92 15.03 -6.49
CA TYR A 136 16.95 15.73 -5.65
C TYR A 136 17.56 16.87 -4.83
N TYR A 137 18.85 16.77 -4.52
CA TYR A 137 19.56 17.74 -3.68
C TYR A 137 20.69 18.45 -4.44
N LYS A 138 20.51 18.73 -5.74
CA LYS A 138 21.53 19.41 -6.56
C LYS A 138 22.06 20.72 -5.95
N SER A 139 21.21 21.45 -5.22
CA SER A 139 21.60 22.69 -4.53
C SER A 139 22.63 22.49 -3.42
N GLU A 140 22.71 21.31 -2.80
CA GLU A 140 23.70 20.97 -1.77
C GLU A 140 25.07 20.62 -2.38
N PHE A 141 25.11 20.34 -3.69
CA PHE A 141 26.32 19.96 -4.43
C PHE A 141 26.74 21.03 -5.46
N GLY A 142 26.21 22.26 -5.32
CA GLY A 142 26.66 23.39 -6.14
C GLY A 142 28.11 23.75 -5.87
N ASP A 143 28.73 24.45 -6.83
CA ASP A 143 30.14 24.84 -6.82
C ASP A 143 30.48 25.79 -5.65
N ASN A 144 30.66 25.22 -4.45
CA ASN A 144 31.54 25.84 -3.47
C ASN A 144 32.97 25.46 -3.88
N GLU A 145 33.49 26.15 -4.90
CA GLU A 145 34.91 26.17 -5.21
C GLU A 145 35.70 26.58 -3.96
N HIS A 146 36.50 25.65 -3.41
CA HIS A 146 37.64 25.92 -2.54
C HIS A 146 38.85 25.19 -3.11
#